data_AF-A5ZXD4-F1
#
_entry.id   AF-A5ZXD4-F1
#
_cell.length_a   1.000
_cell.length_b   1.000
_cell.length_c   1.000
_cell.angle_alpha   90.00
_cell.angle_beta   90.00
_cell.angle_gamma   90.00
#
_symmetry.space_group_name_H-M   'P 1'
#
loop_
_entity.id
_entity.type
_entity.pdbx_description
1 polymer ?
#
loop_
_entity_poly.entity_id
_entity_poly.type
_entity_poly.pdbx_seq_one_letter_code
_entity_poly.pdbx_strand_id
1 'polypeptide(L)'
;MTKLNSNGGDDKVDELLKERYDLAKDRIVEICTETTVKPDFLDFFQNMAAFLEKTAAILERDEEKLSIEELQKENTELYKELFPQNYTHCYGNPAYAEEKLGEYGRAFTFLYAELRGAIAYAYEKKILGLYSDSRTFS
;
A
#
# COMPACT_ATOMS: atom_id res chain seq x y z
N MET A 1 6.63 41.35 -24.11
CA MET A 1 7.22 40.10 -23.57
C MET A 1 6.09 39.26 -23.01
N THR A 2 5.68 38.24 -23.76
CA THR A 2 4.61 37.32 -23.38
C THR A 2 5.13 36.40 -22.29
N LYS A 3 4.53 36.43 -21.10
CA LYS A 3 4.76 35.41 -20.09
C LYS A 3 4.18 34.10 -20.62
N LEU A 4 5.04 33.14 -20.93
CA LEU A 4 4.63 31.76 -21.16
C LEU A 4 4.18 31.19 -19.81
N ASN A 5 2.87 31.01 -19.65
CA ASN A 5 2.30 30.20 -18.58
C ASN A 5 2.74 28.74 -18.81
N SER A 6 3.59 28.21 -17.94
CA SER A 6 3.93 26.78 -17.93
C SER A 6 3.21 25.99 -16.82
N ASN A 7 2.11 26.49 -16.25
CA ASN A 7 1.40 25.81 -15.16
C ASN A 7 0.38 24.75 -15.61
N GLY A 8 0.06 24.61 -16.91
CA GLY A 8 -1.01 23.70 -17.35
C GLY A 8 -0.61 22.23 -17.51
N GLY A 9 0.69 21.91 -17.38
CA GLY A 9 1.22 20.55 -17.56
C GLY A 9 1.17 19.71 -16.28
N ASP A 10 1.56 20.31 -15.15
CA ASP A 10 1.69 19.62 -13.85
C ASP A 10 0.32 19.34 -13.23
N ASP A 11 -0.61 20.31 -13.28
CA ASP A 11 -1.99 20.13 -12.79
C ASP A 11 -2.71 18.94 -13.45
N LYS A 12 -2.43 18.69 -14.73
CA LYS A 12 -3.02 17.58 -15.48
C LYS A 12 -2.39 16.24 -15.11
N VAL A 13 -1.10 16.23 -14.79
CA VAL A 13 -0.40 15.01 -14.33
C VAL A 13 -0.91 14.62 -12.94
N ASP A 14 -1.13 15.60 -12.06
CA ASP A 14 -1.68 15.39 -10.73
C ASP A 14 -3.11 14.85 -10.78
N GLU A 15 -3.96 15.42 -11.63
CA GLU A 15 -5.33 14.95 -11.85
C GLU A 15 -5.36 13.49 -12.35
N LEU A 16 -4.52 13.16 -13.34
CA LEU A 16 -4.41 11.79 -13.87
C LEU A 16 -3.90 10.80 -12.83
N LEU A 17 -3.00 11.22 -11.94
CA LEU A 17 -2.47 10.33 -10.90
C LEU A 17 -3.44 10.13 -9.76
N LYS A 18 -4.21 11.16 -9.42
CA LYS A 18 -5.33 11.02 -8.49
C LYS A 18 -6.39 10.06 -9.06
N GLU A 19 -6.77 10.21 -10.32
CA GLU A 19 -7.72 9.31 -10.97
C GLU A 19 -7.21 7.85 -10.94
N ARG A 20 -5.94 7.63 -11.27
CA ARG A 20 -5.33 6.30 -11.19
C ARG A 20 -5.29 5.73 -9.77
N TYR A 21 -5.01 6.58 -8.79
CA TYR A 21 -5.02 6.19 -7.39
C TYR A 21 -6.42 5.78 -6.95
N ASP A 22 -7.44 6.58 -7.25
CA ASP A 22 -8.84 6.30 -6.90
C ASP A 22 -9.30 4.98 -7.53
N LEU A 23 -9.02 4.77 -8.83
CA LEU A 23 -9.32 3.51 -9.53
C LEU A 23 -8.58 2.30 -8.92
N ALA A 24 -7.32 2.46 -8.53
CA ALA A 24 -6.55 1.41 -7.89
C ALA A 24 -7.12 1.07 -6.50
N LYS A 25 -7.54 2.08 -5.73
CA LYS A 25 -8.16 1.90 -4.42
C LYS A 25 -9.48 1.14 -4.53
N ASP A 26 -10.34 1.54 -5.45
CA ASP A 26 -11.61 0.84 -5.70
C ASP A 26 -11.37 -0.62 -6.08
N ARG A 27 -10.38 -0.88 -6.94
CA ARG A 27 -10.01 -2.24 -7.31
C ARG A 27 -9.48 -3.07 -6.14
N ILE A 28 -8.70 -2.48 -5.24
CA ILE A 28 -8.21 -3.16 -4.02
C ILE A 28 -9.39 -3.61 -3.16
N VAL A 29 -10.39 -2.76 -2.96
CA VAL A 29 -11.60 -3.08 -2.17
C VAL A 29 -12.36 -4.25 -2.78
N GLU A 30 -12.48 -4.31 -4.11
CA GLU A 30 -13.10 -5.44 -4.79
C GLU A 30 -12.34 -6.76 -4.53
N ILE A 31 -11.00 -6.73 -4.62
CA ILE A 31 -10.14 -7.91 -4.42
C ILE A 31 -10.31 -8.51 -3.02
N CYS A 32 -10.60 -7.71 -1.99
CA CYS A 32 -10.83 -8.20 -0.62
C CYS A 32 -11.94 -9.26 -0.53
N THR A 33 -12.89 -9.28 -1.46
CA THR A 33 -14.02 -10.24 -1.46
C THR A 33 -14.11 -11.09 -2.73
N GLU A 34 -13.27 -10.81 -3.72
CA GLU A 34 -13.26 -11.52 -4.99
C GLU A 34 -12.76 -12.97 -4.82
N THR A 35 -13.37 -13.89 -5.56
CA THR A 35 -13.09 -15.35 -5.50
C THR A 35 -12.81 -15.97 -6.87
N THR A 36 -12.48 -15.15 -7.88
CA THR A 36 -12.28 -15.57 -9.28
C THR A 36 -10.95 -16.28 -9.52
N VAL A 37 -9.95 -16.04 -8.65
CA VAL A 37 -8.63 -16.68 -8.71
C VAL A 37 -8.70 -18.13 -8.25
N LYS A 38 -7.67 -18.93 -8.57
CA LYS A 38 -7.61 -20.31 -8.06
C LYS A 38 -7.59 -20.29 -6.52
N PRO A 39 -8.22 -21.27 -5.86
CA PRO A 39 -8.34 -21.30 -4.39
C PRO A 39 -7.01 -21.11 -3.65
N ASP A 40 -5.92 -21.68 -4.17
CA ASP A 40 -4.59 -21.61 -3.55
C ASP A 40 -4.05 -20.17 -3.45
N PHE A 41 -4.44 -19.27 -4.36
CA PHE A 41 -3.98 -17.86 -4.37
C PHE A 41 -4.92 -16.91 -3.63
N LEU A 42 -6.13 -17.37 -3.31
CA LEU A 42 -7.19 -16.52 -2.79
C LEU A 42 -6.77 -15.82 -1.50
N ASP A 43 -6.24 -16.59 -0.56
CA ASP A 43 -5.78 -16.09 0.74
C ASP A 43 -4.71 -15.02 0.58
N PHE A 44 -3.72 -15.23 -0.29
CA PHE A 44 -2.68 -14.24 -0.56
C PHE A 44 -3.27 -12.91 -1.06
N PHE A 45 -4.10 -12.95 -2.11
CA PHE A 45 -4.62 -11.71 -2.71
C PHE A 45 -5.56 -10.96 -1.79
N GLN A 46 -6.42 -11.66 -1.05
CA GLN A 46 -7.33 -11.03 -0.10
C GLN A 46 -6.57 -10.42 1.08
N ASN A 47 -5.58 -11.13 1.63
CA ASN A 47 -4.76 -10.60 2.73
C ASN A 47 -3.93 -9.38 2.27
N MET A 48 -3.36 -9.43 1.07
CA MET A 48 -2.60 -8.30 0.51
C MET A 48 -3.49 -7.11 0.16
N ALA A 49 -4.69 -7.34 -0.36
CA ALA A 49 -5.65 -6.27 -0.63
C ALA A 49 -6.10 -5.58 0.67
N ALA A 50 -6.47 -6.34 1.70
CA ALA A 50 -6.84 -5.79 3.00
C ALA A 50 -5.70 -5.00 3.65
N PHE A 51 -4.46 -5.47 3.49
CA PHE A 51 -3.27 -4.74 3.92
C PHE A 51 -3.10 -3.42 3.17
N LEU A 52 -3.22 -3.43 1.84
CA LEU A 52 -3.10 -2.22 1.02
C LEU A 52 -4.23 -1.21 1.30
N GLU A 53 -5.46 -1.69 1.50
CA GLU A 53 -6.60 -0.88 1.93
C GLU A 53 -6.31 -0.15 3.24
N LYS A 54 -5.72 -0.86 4.23
CA LYS A 54 -5.27 -0.24 5.47
C LYS A 54 -4.21 0.84 5.21
N THR A 55 -3.22 0.59 4.36
CA THR A 55 -2.19 1.60 4.04
C THR A 55 -2.75 2.80 3.28
N ALA A 56 -3.76 2.60 2.42
CA ALA A 56 -4.46 3.69 1.74
C ALA A 56 -5.23 4.56 2.75
N ALA A 57 -5.89 3.95 3.74
CA ALA A 57 -6.54 4.70 4.81
C ALA A 57 -5.55 5.51 5.66
N ILE A 58 -4.34 4.98 5.92
CA ILE A 58 -3.25 5.70 6.60
C ILE A 58 -2.79 6.90 5.75
N LEU A 59 -2.62 6.71 4.45
CA LEU A 59 -2.20 7.74 3.51
C LEU A 59 -3.18 8.92 3.47
N GLU A 60 -4.49 8.64 3.40
CA GLU A 60 -5.55 9.67 3.31
C GLU A 60 -5.84 10.37 4.66
N ARG A 61 -5.45 9.75 5.77
CA ARG A 61 -5.64 10.26 7.13
C ARG A 61 -4.69 11.41 7.46
N ASP A 62 -5.21 12.34 8.25
CA ASP A 62 -4.43 13.34 8.97
C ASP A 62 -3.79 12.73 10.23
N GLU A 63 -2.47 12.61 10.24
CA GLU A 63 -1.70 11.90 11.28
C GLU A 63 -1.59 12.69 12.59
N GLU A 64 -1.75 14.02 12.56
CA GLU A 64 -1.64 14.89 13.74
C GLU A 64 -2.73 14.61 14.80
N LYS A 65 -3.69 13.74 14.47
CA LYS A 65 -4.83 13.36 15.32
C LYS A 65 -4.60 12.13 16.17
N LEU A 66 -3.49 11.41 16.01
CA LEU A 66 -3.21 10.19 16.76
C LEU A 66 -2.23 10.40 17.90
N SER A 67 -2.48 9.73 19.03
CA SER A 67 -1.52 9.67 20.14
C SER A 67 -0.32 8.79 19.79
N ILE A 68 0.77 8.95 20.56
CA ILE A 68 1.95 8.07 20.43
C ILE A 68 1.58 6.60 20.68
N GLU A 69 0.70 6.31 21.65
CA GLU A 69 0.27 4.93 21.91
C GLU A 69 -0.54 4.35 20.73
N GLU A 70 -1.38 5.15 20.09
CA GLU A 70 -2.15 4.74 18.91
C GLU A 70 -1.24 4.43 17.73
N LEU A 71 -0.25 5.29 17.47
CA LEU A 71 0.78 5.08 16.44
C LEU A 71 1.62 3.83 16.72
N GLN A 72 2.01 3.59 17.98
CA GLN A 72 2.75 2.38 18.37
C GLN A 72 1.92 1.10 18.15
N LYS A 73 0.63 1.13 18.51
CA LYS A 73 -0.28 0.01 18.29
C LYS A 73 -0.46 -0.27 16.80
N GLU A 74 -0.65 0.77 16.01
CA GLU A 74 -0.78 0.63 14.56
C GLU A 74 0.49 0.08 13.92
N ASN A 75 1.66 0.61 14.27
CA ASN A 75 2.95 0.11 13.82
C ASN A 75 3.13 -1.37 14.18
N THR A 76 2.78 -1.75 15.41
CA THR A 76 2.82 -3.15 15.86
C THR A 76 1.94 -4.02 14.97
N GLU A 77 0.70 -3.61 14.70
CA GLU A 77 -0.21 -4.38 13.84
C GLU A 77 0.24 -4.41 12.37
N LEU A 78 0.84 -3.34 11.86
CA LEU A 78 1.41 -3.35 10.51
C LEU A 78 2.52 -4.40 10.41
N TYR A 79 3.46 -4.46 11.36
CA TYR A 79 4.64 -5.35 11.29
C TYR A 79 4.49 -6.71 11.98
N LYS A 80 3.33 -6.99 12.57
CA LYS A 80 3.05 -8.16 13.41
C LYS A 80 3.44 -9.51 12.79
N GLU A 81 3.20 -9.68 11.50
CA GLU A 81 3.50 -10.93 10.78
C GLU A 81 5.01 -11.21 10.68
N LEU A 82 5.84 -10.17 10.74
CA LEU A 82 7.30 -10.29 10.66
C LEU A 82 7.94 -10.57 12.02
N PHE A 83 7.16 -10.59 13.10
CA PHE A 83 7.69 -10.98 14.40
C PHE A 83 8.07 -12.47 14.42
N PRO A 84 9.13 -12.87 15.14
CA PRO A 84 9.66 -14.24 15.09
C PRO A 84 8.61 -15.33 15.33
N GLN A 85 7.64 -15.08 16.20
CA GLN A 85 6.55 -16.00 16.52
C GLN A 85 5.54 -16.21 15.38
N ASN A 86 5.41 -15.25 14.46
CA ASN A 86 4.43 -15.27 13.37
C ASN A 86 5.09 -15.50 12.00
N TYR A 87 6.39 -15.24 11.88
CA TYR A 87 7.11 -15.26 10.60
C TYR A 87 7.07 -16.63 9.89
N THR A 88 6.92 -17.72 10.64
CA THR A 88 6.73 -19.06 10.06
C THR A 88 5.41 -19.24 9.32
N HIS A 89 4.44 -18.35 9.55
CA HIS A 89 3.09 -18.36 8.96
C HIS A 89 2.80 -17.05 8.22
N CYS A 90 3.78 -16.57 7.47
CA CYS A 90 3.72 -15.30 6.73
C CYS A 90 4.25 -15.50 5.32
N TYR A 91 3.64 -14.87 4.32
CA TYR A 91 4.10 -14.93 2.92
C TYR A 91 5.47 -14.27 2.69
N GLY A 92 5.94 -13.46 3.65
CA GLY A 92 7.32 -12.97 3.72
C GLY A 92 8.35 -14.09 3.96
N ASN A 93 7.92 -15.27 4.42
CA ASN A 93 8.77 -16.45 4.54
C ASN A 93 8.64 -17.34 3.29
N PRO A 94 9.74 -17.52 2.52
CA PRO A 94 9.72 -18.34 1.31
C PRO A 94 9.22 -19.77 1.51
N ALA A 95 9.52 -20.40 2.65
CA ALA A 95 9.10 -21.77 2.91
C ALA A 95 7.58 -21.88 3.08
N TYR A 96 6.98 -20.92 3.78
CA TYR A 96 5.52 -20.84 3.93
C TYR A 96 4.85 -20.53 2.59
N ALA A 97 5.40 -19.61 1.82
CA ALA A 97 4.86 -19.26 0.50
C ALA A 97 4.96 -20.44 -0.49
N GLU A 98 6.07 -21.20 -0.50
CA GLU A 98 6.20 -22.41 -1.32
C GLU A 98 5.23 -23.52 -0.88
N GLU A 99 4.95 -23.65 0.42
CA GLU A 99 3.94 -24.58 0.93
C GLU A 99 2.53 -24.23 0.43
N LYS A 100 2.15 -22.94 0.47
CA LYS A 100 0.80 -22.49 0.09
C LYS A 100 0.59 -22.32 -1.42
N LEU A 101 1.61 -21.83 -2.11
CA LEU A 101 1.50 -21.35 -3.50
C LEU A 101 2.31 -22.20 -4.49
N GLY A 102 2.95 -23.27 -4.01
CA GLY A 102 3.73 -24.20 -4.82
C GLY A 102 4.93 -23.52 -5.49
N GLU A 103 5.11 -23.78 -6.79
CA GLU A 103 6.23 -23.25 -7.58
C GLU A 103 6.30 -21.71 -7.60
N TYR A 104 5.18 -21.03 -7.35
CA TYR A 104 5.09 -19.57 -7.34
C TYR A 104 5.50 -18.95 -6.01
N GLY A 105 5.67 -19.76 -4.94
CA GLY A 105 5.91 -19.27 -3.59
C GLY A 105 7.02 -18.23 -3.49
N ARG A 106 8.18 -18.49 -4.08
CA ARG A 106 9.31 -17.54 -4.11
C ARG A 106 8.98 -16.22 -4.80
N ALA A 107 8.28 -16.26 -5.94
CA ALA A 107 7.88 -15.05 -6.65
C ALA A 107 6.86 -14.24 -5.83
N PHE A 108 5.98 -14.92 -5.11
CA PHE A 108 4.99 -14.28 -4.25
C PHE A 108 5.59 -13.73 -2.95
N THR A 109 6.65 -14.33 -2.41
CA THR A 109 7.41 -13.71 -1.32
C THR A 109 8.07 -12.40 -1.75
N PHE A 110 8.59 -12.34 -2.98
CA PHE A 110 9.08 -11.09 -3.55
C PHE A 110 7.94 -10.06 -3.70
N LEU A 111 6.81 -10.45 -4.29
CA LEU A 111 5.64 -9.58 -4.41
C LEU A 111 5.15 -9.08 -3.05
N TYR A 112 5.08 -9.95 -2.04
CA TYR A 112 4.76 -9.57 -0.67
C TYR A 112 5.71 -8.45 -0.20
N ALA A 113 7.02 -8.64 -0.31
CA ALA A 113 7.99 -7.64 0.14
C ALA A 113 7.82 -6.28 -0.57
N GLU A 114 7.52 -6.27 -1.88
CA GLU A 114 7.22 -5.05 -2.64
C GLU A 114 5.96 -4.36 -2.12
N LEU A 115 4.87 -5.10 -1.90
CA LEU A 115 3.62 -4.56 -1.37
C LEU A 115 3.79 -3.99 0.04
N ARG A 116 4.64 -4.60 0.87
CA ARG A 116 4.98 -4.10 2.21
C ARG A 116 5.66 -2.73 2.18
N GLY A 117 6.26 -2.34 1.05
CA GLY A 117 6.77 -0.99 0.81
C GLY A 117 5.71 0.10 0.92
N ALA A 118 4.42 -0.23 0.73
CA ALA A 118 3.29 0.70 0.86
C ALA A 118 3.21 1.39 2.24
N ILE A 119 3.75 0.77 3.30
CA ILE A 119 3.81 1.38 4.64
C ILE A 119 4.59 2.70 4.59
N ALA A 120 5.79 2.67 4.02
CA ALA A 120 6.63 3.86 3.94
C ALA A 120 5.95 4.95 3.10
N TYR A 121 5.37 4.58 1.95
CA TYR A 121 4.63 5.51 1.10
C TYR A 121 3.46 6.18 1.83
N ALA A 122 2.72 5.44 2.65
CA ALA A 122 1.57 5.95 3.39
C ALA A 122 1.94 7.03 4.41
N TYR A 123 3.03 6.85 5.17
CA TYR A 123 3.48 7.82 6.17
C TYR A 123 4.32 8.95 5.57
N GLU A 124 5.08 8.70 4.51
CA GLU A 124 5.80 9.76 3.80
C GLU A 124 4.86 10.67 2.99
N LYS A 125 3.56 10.36 2.94
CA LYS A 125 2.55 11.00 2.07
C LYS A 125 2.98 11.07 0.60
N LYS A 126 3.85 10.15 0.18
CA LYS A 126 4.38 10.08 -1.17
C LYS A 126 3.46 9.21 -2.00
N ILE A 127 2.44 9.84 -2.59
CA ILE A 127 1.64 9.16 -3.63
C ILE A 127 2.51 8.85 -4.86
N LEU A 128 3.49 9.71 -5.16
CA LEU A 128 4.57 9.59 -6.15
C LEU A 128 5.12 11.01 -6.34
N GLY A 129 5.95 11.55 -5.42
CA GLY A 129 6.67 12.82 -5.61
C GLY A 129 5.88 14.12 -5.93
N LEU A 130 4.56 14.08 -6.10
CA LEU A 130 3.75 15.18 -6.66
C LEU A 130 2.96 15.97 -5.63
N TYR A 131 3.09 15.60 -4.36
CA TYR A 131 2.93 16.55 -3.27
C TYR A 131 4.28 17.19 -2.89
N SER A 132 5.23 17.27 -3.83
CA SER A 132 6.22 18.33 -3.72
C SER A 132 5.53 19.66 -4.04
N ASP A 133 5.29 20.42 -2.98
CA ASP A 133 5.14 21.88 -3.01
C ASP A 133 3.76 22.46 -3.41
N SER A 134 2.77 22.34 -2.53
CA SER A 134 1.70 23.35 -2.45
C SER A 134 1.16 23.67 -1.06
N ARG A 135 1.72 23.06 0.01
CA ARG A 135 1.29 23.31 1.40
C ARG A 135 2.42 23.49 2.41
N THR A 136 3.63 23.77 1.96
CA THR A 136 4.67 24.38 2.79
C THR A 136 4.66 25.88 2.54
N PHE A 137 4.27 26.65 3.56
CA PHE A 137 3.99 28.10 3.61
C PHE A 137 2.52 28.51 3.47
N SER A 138 1.80 28.39 4.59
CA SER A 138 0.86 29.41 5.07
C SER A 138 1.24 29.80 6.49
#